data_AF-A0A5C7PM55-F1
#
_entry.id   AF-A0A5C7PM55-F1
#
_cell.length_a   1.000
_cell.length_b   1.000
_cell.length_c   1.000
_cell.angle_alpha   90.00
_cell.angle_beta   90.00
_cell.angle_gamma   90.00
#
_symmetry.space_group_name_H-M   'P 1'
#
loop_
_entity.id
_entity.type
_entity.pdbx_description
1 polymer ?
#
loop_
_entity_poly.entity_id
_entity_poly.type
_entity_poly.pdbx_seq_one_letter_code
_entity_poly.pdbx_strand_id
1 'polypeptide(L)'
;MYYAQIIDGRLTDWPLSLGDLRTRHPQVSWAEQPDAAVLTVYGYVRVRVAEPVPAHRFQRASASAPAPDVDGEWWQGWTWTDWPLIEARAAVLAEVRAGADAALWALAASYPERETTTWGMQRSEAAALALDAAAVTPLLDAIAAASGEDRVTTAARITAKAAVYAAAAGAIIGRRRALESQAQAATTAAALAALGWSDA
;
A
#
# COMPACT_ATOMS: atom_id res chain seq x y z
N MET A 1 -18.72 24.76 -7.84
CA MET A 1 -17.90 25.95 -8.15
C MET A 1 -18.01 26.90 -6.97
N TYR A 2 -16.90 27.48 -6.53
CA TYR A 2 -16.84 28.30 -5.34
C TYR A 2 -16.26 29.68 -5.65
N TYR A 3 -16.59 30.64 -4.81
CA TYR A 3 -16.14 32.03 -4.90
C TYR A 3 -15.56 32.47 -3.56
N ALA A 4 -14.71 33.49 -3.62
CA ALA A 4 -14.16 34.17 -2.46
C ALA A 4 -14.39 35.67 -2.59
N GLN A 5 -14.60 36.36 -1.47
CA GLN A 5 -14.65 37.82 -1.44
C GLN A 5 -13.25 38.38 -1.11
N ILE A 6 -12.81 39.35 -1.91
CA ILE A 6 -11.57 40.08 -1.74
C ILE A 6 -11.90 41.56 -1.55
N ILE A 7 -11.46 42.13 -0.43
CA ILE A 7 -11.60 43.56 -0.11
C ILE A 7 -10.20 44.12 0.13
N ASP A 8 -9.85 45.19 -0.58
CA ASP A 8 -8.52 45.83 -0.51
C ASP A 8 -7.35 44.83 -0.66
N GLY A 9 -7.52 43.87 -1.58
CA GLY A 9 -6.53 42.83 -1.86
C GLY A 9 -6.45 41.72 -0.80
N ARG A 10 -7.34 41.69 0.19
CA ARG A 10 -7.39 40.67 1.25
C ARG A 10 -8.61 39.77 1.13
N LEU A 11 -8.40 38.48 1.33
CA LEU A 11 -9.48 37.50 1.44
C LEU A 11 -10.30 37.78 2.71
N THR A 12 -11.59 38.02 2.55
CA THR A 12 -12.51 38.30 3.67
C THR A 12 -13.51 37.18 3.91
N ASP A 13 -14.03 36.56 2.85
CA ASP A 13 -15.01 35.47 2.95
C ASP A 13 -14.70 34.31 2.01
N TRP A 14 -14.70 33.11 2.57
CA TRP A 14 -14.51 31.83 1.89
C TRP A 14 -15.05 30.68 2.77
N PRO A 15 -15.72 29.66 2.20
CA PRO A 15 -16.17 29.53 0.82
C PRO A 15 -17.53 30.21 0.58
N LEU A 16 -17.73 30.76 -0.62
CA LEU A 16 -19.03 31.28 -1.08
C LEU A 16 -19.56 30.46 -2.26
N SER A 17 -20.87 30.25 -2.27
CA SER A 17 -21.62 29.67 -3.37
C SER A 17 -22.18 30.76 -4.30
N LEU A 18 -22.68 30.37 -5.48
CA LEU A 18 -23.41 31.29 -6.35
C LEU A 18 -24.68 31.84 -5.67
N GLY A 19 -25.31 31.04 -4.80
CA GLY A 19 -26.46 31.46 -4.00
C GLY A 19 -26.11 32.58 -3.01
N ASP A 20 -24.92 32.54 -2.42
CA ASP A 20 -24.44 33.60 -1.53
C ASP A 20 -24.22 34.90 -2.28
N LEU A 21 -23.65 34.83 -3.49
CA LEU A 21 -23.49 36.00 -4.36
C LEU A 21 -24.84 36.63 -4.72
N ARG A 22 -25.83 35.81 -5.09
CA ARG A 22 -27.20 36.25 -5.40
C ARG A 22 -27.89 36.88 -4.20
N THR A 23 -27.70 36.30 -3.02
CA THR A 23 -28.28 36.82 -1.76
C THR A 23 -27.65 38.16 -1.37
N ARG A 24 -26.33 38.29 -1.52
CA ARG A 24 -25.58 39.51 -1.16
C ARG A 24 -25.76 40.64 -2.17
N HIS A 25 -26.02 40.31 -3.43
CA HIS A 25 -26.23 41.26 -4.53
C HIS A 25 -27.52 40.94 -5.30
N PRO A 26 -28.70 41.12 -4.68
CA PRO A 26 -29.99 40.75 -5.27
C PRO A 26 -30.33 41.54 -6.55
N GLN A 27 -29.72 42.70 -6.74
CA GLN A 27 -29.86 43.56 -7.91
C GLN A 27 -29.02 43.09 -9.12
N VAL A 28 -28.14 42.10 -8.94
CA VAL A 28 -27.24 41.60 -9.99
C VAL A 28 -27.76 40.27 -10.50
N SER A 29 -27.99 40.17 -11.81
CA SER A 29 -28.32 38.90 -12.46
C SER A 29 -27.05 38.08 -12.70
N TRP A 30 -26.67 37.28 -11.71
CA TRP A 30 -25.51 36.41 -11.81
C TRP A 30 -25.77 35.24 -12.76
N ALA A 31 -24.97 35.15 -13.83
CA ALA A 31 -24.91 33.98 -14.68
C ALA A 31 -24.58 32.71 -13.87
N GLU A 32 -24.91 31.54 -14.42
CA GLU A 32 -24.58 30.25 -13.77
C GLU A 32 -23.07 30.08 -13.55
N GLN A 33 -22.27 30.62 -14.48
CA GLN A 33 -20.82 30.75 -14.37
C GLN A 33 -20.46 32.22 -14.63
N PRO A 34 -20.44 33.09 -13.61
CA PRO A 34 -20.10 34.50 -13.77
C PRO A 34 -18.69 34.68 -14.34
N ASP A 35 -18.54 35.63 -15.27
CA ASP A 35 -17.24 36.01 -15.82
C ASP A 35 -16.35 36.64 -14.75
N ALA A 36 -15.03 36.39 -14.86
CA ALA A 36 -14.05 36.90 -13.91
C ALA A 36 -14.05 38.44 -13.83
N ALA A 37 -14.27 39.12 -14.95
CA ALA A 37 -14.36 40.59 -14.99
C ALA A 37 -15.56 41.11 -14.17
N VAL A 38 -16.72 40.44 -14.27
CA VAL A 38 -17.91 40.80 -13.49
C VAL A 38 -17.66 40.54 -12.01
N LEU A 39 -17.14 39.36 -11.66
CA LEU A 39 -16.80 39.03 -10.27
C LEU A 39 -15.88 40.08 -9.64
N THR A 40 -14.84 40.50 -10.38
CA THR A 40 -13.85 41.48 -9.90
C THR A 40 -14.48 42.85 -9.59
N VAL A 41 -15.43 43.31 -10.41
CA VAL A 41 -16.17 44.58 -10.17
C VAL A 41 -16.87 44.58 -8.82
N TYR A 42 -17.36 43.42 -8.37
CA TYR A 42 -18.05 43.25 -7.09
C TYR A 42 -17.13 42.74 -5.96
N GLY A 43 -15.82 42.71 -6.18
CA GLY A 43 -14.84 42.25 -5.19
C GLY A 43 -14.88 40.75 -4.94
N TYR A 44 -15.26 39.95 -5.93
CA TYR A 44 -15.22 38.49 -5.86
C TYR A 44 -14.21 37.91 -6.84
N VAL A 45 -13.74 36.72 -6.52
CA VAL A 45 -12.93 35.88 -7.40
C VAL A 45 -13.53 34.49 -7.47
N ARG A 46 -13.36 33.82 -8.61
CA ARG A 46 -13.68 32.40 -8.75
C ARG A 46 -12.51 31.58 -8.19
N VAL A 47 -12.80 30.63 -7.30
CA VAL A 47 -11.79 29.74 -6.74
C VAL A 47 -11.93 28.35 -7.37
N ARG A 48 -10.84 27.87 -7.94
CA ARG A 48 -10.72 26.49 -8.44
C ARG A 48 -10.29 25.58 -7.29
N VAL A 49 -10.93 24.41 -7.22
CA VAL A 49 -10.62 23.40 -6.21
C VAL A 49 -10.09 22.18 -6.94
N ALA A 50 -8.80 21.92 -6.79
CA ALA A 50 -8.18 20.67 -7.23
C ALA A 50 -8.08 19.69 -6.06
N GLU A 51 -8.18 18.40 -6.36
CA GLU A 51 -7.89 17.36 -5.38
C GLU A 51 -6.40 17.44 -4.98
N PRO A 52 -6.08 17.51 -3.69
CA PRO A 52 -4.71 17.64 -3.23
C PRO A 52 -3.96 16.32 -3.40
N VAL A 53 -2.75 16.38 -3.97
CA VAL A 53 -1.88 15.20 -4.15
C VAL A 53 -0.81 15.18 -3.06
N PRO A 54 -0.80 14.17 -2.16
CA PRO A 54 0.19 14.10 -1.08
C PRO A 54 1.57 13.79 -1.62
N ALA A 55 2.62 14.24 -0.91
CA ALA A 55 3.98 13.83 -1.22
C ALA A 55 4.24 12.35 -0.89
N HIS A 56 3.49 11.81 0.08
CA HIS A 56 3.53 10.39 0.44
C HIS A 56 2.23 9.89 1.07
N ARG A 57 2.04 8.57 1.08
CA ARG A 57 0.78 7.92 1.49
C ARG A 57 0.31 8.19 2.94
N PHE A 58 1.21 8.59 3.83
CA PHE A 58 0.90 8.94 5.22
C PHE A 58 0.71 10.44 5.46
N GLN A 59 0.12 11.15 4.49
CA GLN A 59 -0.26 12.57 4.64
C GLN A 59 -1.76 12.75 4.52
N ARG A 60 -2.26 13.77 5.20
CA ARG A 60 -3.62 14.26 5.07
C ARG A 60 -3.58 15.74 4.70
N ALA A 61 -4.34 16.11 3.67
CA ALA A 61 -4.54 17.51 3.33
C ALA A 61 -5.60 18.13 4.24
N SER A 62 -5.44 19.40 4.56
CA SER A 62 -6.46 20.26 5.15
C SER A 62 -6.58 21.53 4.31
N ALA A 63 -7.81 21.95 4.05
CA ALA A 63 -8.07 23.15 3.26
C ALA A 63 -7.48 24.37 3.98
N SER A 64 -6.69 25.17 3.27
CA SER A 64 -6.19 26.47 3.73
C SER A 64 -6.83 27.61 2.94
N ALA A 65 -6.46 28.85 3.21
CA ALA A 65 -6.98 29.97 2.43
C ALA A 65 -6.62 29.82 0.94
N PRO A 66 -7.55 30.08 0.01
CA PRO A 66 -7.21 30.12 -1.40
C PRO A 66 -6.20 31.23 -1.69
N ALA A 67 -5.36 31.00 -2.69
CA ALA A 67 -4.33 31.93 -3.15
C ALA A 67 -4.28 31.95 -4.68
N PRO A 68 -3.93 33.09 -5.30
CA PRO A 68 -3.69 33.15 -6.73
C PRO A 68 -2.41 32.39 -7.11
N ASP A 69 -2.43 31.73 -8.26
CA ASP A 69 -1.24 31.21 -8.91
C ASP A 69 -0.49 32.30 -9.69
N VAL A 70 0.53 31.90 -10.45
CA VAL A 70 1.37 32.81 -11.25
C VAL A 70 0.62 33.48 -12.40
N ASP A 71 -0.48 32.88 -12.87
CA ASP A 71 -1.34 33.42 -13.93
C ASP A 71 -2.50 34.25 -13.38
N GLY A 72 -2.60 34.38 -12.05
CA GLY A 72 -3.62 35.14 -11.35
C GLY A 72 -4.94 34.38 -11.14
N GLU A 73 -4.99 33.08 -11.46
CA GLU A 73 -6.15 32.25 -11.14
C GLU A 73 -6.12 31.85 -9.66
N TRP A 74 -7.26 31.94 -8.98
CA TRP A 74 -7.35 31.59 -7.57
C TRP A 74 -7.62 30.10 -7.37
N TRP A 75 -6.80 29.47 -6.54
CA TRP A 75 -6.89 28.06 -6.21
C TRP A 75 -7.06 27.85 -4.71
N GLN A 76 -7.83 26.83 -4.34
CA GLN A 76 -7.89 26.31 -2.98
C GLN A 76 -6.47 25.90 -2.52
N GLY A 77 -5.99 26.50 -1.44
CA GLY A 77 -4.73 26.11 -0.81
C GLY A 77 -4.89 24.83 0.00
N TRP A 78 -3.81 24.08 0.19
CA TRP A 78 -3.81 22.91 1.06
C TRP A 78 -2.61 22.94 1.99
N THR A 79 -2.83 22.60 3.26
CA THR A 79 -1.76 22.29 4.21
C THR A 79 -1.70 20.78 4.42
N TRP A 80 -0.49 20.25 4.51
CA TRP A 80 -0.25 18.82 4.70
C TRP A 80 0.16 18.53 6.13
N THR A 81 -0.47 17.51 6.70
CA THR A 81 -0.11 16.99 8.02
C THR A 81 0.21 15.51 7.88
N ASP A 82 1.39 15.13 8.35
CA ASP A 82 1.79 13.73 8.44
C ASP A 82 0.90 12.99 9.45
N TRP A 83 0.62 11.72 9.18
CA TRP A 83 -0.01 10.84 10.16
C TRP A 83 0.88 10.72 11.41
N PRO A 84 0.29 10.51 12.60
CA PRO A 84 1.07 10.16 13.78
C PRO A 84 2.00 8.97 13.49
N LEU A 85 3.26 9.09 13.88
CA LEU A 85 4.29 8.08 13.56
C LEU A 85 3.89 6.66 13.97
N ILE A 86 3.20 6.53 15.12
CA ILE A 86 2.72 5.25 15.63
C ILE A 86 1.65 4.62 14.72
N GLU A 87 0.75 5.42 14.15
CA GLU A 87 -0.31 4.95 13.24
C GLU A 87 0.28 4.56 11.89
N ALA A 88 1.15 5.42 11.33
CA ALA A 88 1.87 5.11 10.09
C ALA A 88 2.68 3.82 10.22
N ARG A 89 3.37 3.63 11.36
CA ARG A 89 4.16 2.43 11.62
C ARG A 89 3.28 1.20 11.74
N ALA A 90 2.16 1.29 12.46
CA ALA A 90 1.21 0.19 12.57
C ALA A 90 0.67 -0.24 11.20
N ALA A 91 0.35 0.72 10.33
CA ALA A 91 -0.10 0.46 8.96
C ALA A 91 0.97 -0.28 8.13
N VAL A 92 2.24 0.17 8.17
CA VAL A 92 3.35 -0.51 7.47
C VAL A 92 3.53 -1.94 8.00
N LEU A 93 3.52 -2.13 9.31
CA LEU A 93 3.71 -3.46 9.90
C LEU A 93 2.57 -4.42 9.53
N ALA A 94 1.33 -3.92 9.47
CA ALA A 94 0.18 -4.71 9.04
C ALA A 94 0.30 -5.13 7.57
N GLU A 95 0.66 -4.19 6.69
CA GLU A 95 0.90 -4.47 5.27
C GLU A 95 2.01 -5.49 5.06
N VAL A 96 3.16 -5.31 5.72
CA VAL A 96 4.32 -6.20 5.60
C VAL A 96 4.00 -7.62 6.06
N ARG A 97 3.20 -7.76 7.13
CA ARG A 97 2.73 -9.08 7.59
C ARG A 97 1.78 -9.72 6.59
N ALA A 98 0.76 -8.98 6.17
CA ALA A 98 -0.24 -9.48 5.21
C ALA A 98 0.41 -9.91 3.89
N GLY A 99 1.33 -9.11 3.36
CA GLY A 99 2.06 -9.44 2.14
C GLY A 99 2.95 -10.67 2.28
N ALA A 100 3.66 -10.80 3.41
CA ALA A 100 4.46 -11.99 3.68
C ALA A 100 3.62 -13.26 3.82
N ASP A 101 2.48 -13.17 4.52
CA ASP A 101 1.57 -14.30 4.69
C ASP A 101 0.97 -14.71 3.34
N ALA A 102 0.56 -13.74 2.50
CA ALA A 102 0.09 -13.99 1.15
C ALA A 102 1.16 -14.66 0.27
N ALA A 103 2.42 -14.20 0.34
CA ALA A 103 3.53 -14.79 -0.40
C ALA A 103 3.85 -16.22 0.05
N LEU A 104 3.84 -16.49 1.36
CA LEU A 104 4.01 -17.85 1.91
C LEU A 104 2.85 -18.77 1.50
N TRP A 105 1.62 -18.25 1.52
CA TRP A 105 0.44 -19.01 1.09
C TRP A 105 0.53 -19.36 -0.39
N ALA A 106 0.89 -18.41 -1.25
CA ALA A 106 1.10 -18.65 -2.68
C ALA A 106 2.23 -19.67 -2.94
N LEU A 107 3.32 -19.59 -2.18
CA LEU A 107 4.42 -20.56 -2.25
C LEU A 107 3.98 -21.97 -1.85
N ALA A 108 3.09 -22.11 -0.86
CA ALA A 108 2.54 -23.40 -0.45
C ALA A 108 1.49 -23.93 -1.45
N ALA A 109 0.68 -23.03 -2.04
CA ALA A 109 -0.39 -23.37 -2.97
C ALA A 109 0.10 -24.01 -4.29
N SER A 110 1.39 -23.89 -4.63
CA SER A 110 1.98 -24.64 -5.75
C SER A 110 2.04 -26.16 -5.51
N TYR A 111 1.66 -26.62 -4.32
CA TYR A 111 1.58 -28.02 -3.95
C TYR A 111 0.16 -28.39 -3.50
N PRO A 112 -0.38 -29.57 -3.86
CA PRO A 112 -1.70 -30.00 -3.43
C PRO A 112 -1.83 -30.00 -1.90
N GLU A 113 -2.95 -29.53 -1.37
CA GLU A 113 -3.22 -29.37 0.06
C GLU A 113 -3.01 -30.67 0.87
N ARG A 114 -3.25 -31.83 0.24
CA ARG A 114 -3.05 -33.16 0.84
C ARG A 114 -1.59 -33.62 0.90
N GLU A 115 -0.65 -33.01 0.18
CA GLU A 115 0.77 -33.37 0.26
C GLU A 115 1.46 -32.75 1.48
N THR A 116 1.10 -31.52 1.87
CA THR A 116 1.82 -30.72 2.89
C THR A 116 1.83 -31.36 4.28
N THR A 117 0.77 -32.07 4.66
CA THR A 117 0.66 -32.78 5.95
C THR A 117 1.66 -33.92 6.09
N THR A 118 2.13 -34.48 4.96
CA THR A 118 3.09 -35.59 4.94
C THR A 118 4.53 -35.14 4.68
N TRP A 119 4.78 -33.85 4.40
CA TRP A 119 6.11 -33.34 4.08
C TRP A 119 7.14 -33.55 5.20
N GLY A 120 6.72 -33.48 6.46
CA GLY A 120 7.60 -33.77 7.59
C GLY A 120 8.15 -35.20 7.51
N MET A 121 7.26 -36.17 7.29
CA MET A 121 7.61 -37.59 7.20
C MET A 121 8.41 -37.89 5.93
N GLN A 122 7.99 -37.37 4.78
CA GLN A 122 8.72 -37.51 3.51
C GLN A 122 10.17 -37.02 3.62
N ARG A 123 10.40 -35.84 4.24
CA ARG A 123 11.76 -35.31 4.45
C ARG A 123 12.55 -36.14 5.46
N SER A 124 11.92 -36.61 6.53
CA SER A 124 12.57 -37.45 7.53
C SER A 124 13.03 -38.78 6.95
N GLU A 125 12.17 -39.46 6.18
CA GLU A 125 12.50 -40.72 5.52
C GLU A 125 13.57 -40.51 4.43
N ALA A 126 13.49 -39.43 3.66
CA ALA A 126 14.53 -39.11 2.67
C ALA A 126 15.89 -38.85 3.32
N ALA A 127 15.91 -38.15 4.46
CA ALA A 127 17.13 -37.92 5.24
C ALA A 127 17.68 -39.22 5.85
N ALA A 128 16.82 -40.09 6.37
CA ALA A 128 17.22 -41.40 6.88
C ALA A 128 17.84 -42.26 5.78
N LEU A 129 17.20 -42.33 4.60
CA LEU A 129 17.70 -43.08 3.45
C LEU A 129 19.06 -42.55 2.93
N ALA A 130 19.29 -41.24 3.03
CA ALA A 130 20.56 -40.63 2.65
C ALA A 130 21.72 -40.97 3.61
N LEU A 131 21.42 -41.27 4.87
CA LEU A 131 22.40 -41.69 5.89
C LEU A 131 22.60 -43.21 5.91
N ASP A 132 21.56 -43.98 5.61
CA ASP A 132 21.56 -45.43 5.59
C ASP A 132 20.67 -45.96 4.45
N ALA A 133 21.28 -46.60 3.46
CA ALA A 133 20.56 -47.19 2.33
C ALA A 133 19.57 -48.30 2.76
N ALA A 134 19.75 -48.90 3.94
CA ALA A 134 18.86 -49.90 4.53
C ALA A 134 17.73 -49.30 5.40
N ALA A 135 17.63 -47.98 5.50
CA ALA A 135 16.59 -47.33 6.27
C ALA A 135 15.18 -47.77 5.84
N VAL A 136 14.30 -47.92 6.83
CA VAL A 136 12.89 -48.26 6.63
C VAL A 136 12.13 -46.96 6.32
N THR A 137 11.57 -46.87 5.12
CA THR A 137 10.94 -45.66 4.59
C THR A 137 9.55 -45.96 3.99
N PRO A 138 8.58 -46.40 4.80
CA PRO A 138 7.32 -46.96 4.31
C PRO A 138 6.50 -45.95 3.49
N LEU A 139 6.58 -44.65 3.79
CA LEU A 139 5.90 -43.63 3.00
C LEU A 139 6.57 -43.45 1.64
N LEU A 140 7.90 -43.36 1.59
CA LEU A 140 8.64 -43.29 0.32
C LEU A 140 8.48 -44.55 -0.52
N ASP A 141 8.49 -45.73 0.12
CA ASP A 141 8.26 -47.02 -0.53
C ASP A 141 6.89 -47.03 -1.23
N ALA A 142 5.84 -46.60 -0.52
CA ALA A 142 4.48 -46.53 -1.05
C ALA A 142 4.35 -45.50 -2.19
N ILE A 143 4.96 -44.32 -2.05
CA ILE A 143 4.98 -43.29 -3.10
C ILE A 143 5.68 -43.81 -4.35
N ALA A 144 6.88 -44.38 -4.20
CA ALA A 144 7.69 -44.92 -5.28
C ALA A 144 6.97 -46.04 -6.04
N ALA A 145 6.37 -46.99 -5.31
CA ALA A 145 5.58 -48.07 -5.89
C ALA A 145 4.37 -47.55 -6.69
N ALA A 146 3.67 -46.54 -6.18
CA ALA A 146 2.51 -45.95 -6.84
C ALA A 146 2.87 -45.06 -8.05
N SER A 147 4.02 -44.37 -8.00
CA SER A 147 4.51 -43.54 -9.10
C SER A 147 5.30 -44.30 -10.17
N GLY A 148 5.66 -45.57 -9.91
CA GLY A 148 6.54 -46.34 -10.78
C GLY A 148 7.98 -45.83 -10.80
N GLU A 149 8.39 -45.05 -9.78
CA GLU A 149 9.75 -44.55 -9.62
C GLU A 149 10.55 -45.42 -8.65
N ASP A 150 11.87 -45.34 -8.73
CA ASP A 150 12.74 -45.90 -7.69
C ASP A 150 12.67 -45.02 -6.41
N ARG A 151 12.82 -45.67 -5.26
CA ARG A 151 12.75 -45.03 -3.94
C ARG A 151 13.85 -44.00 -3.72
N VAL A 152 15.08 -44.28 -4.14
CA VAL A 152 16.21 -43.34 -4.02
C VAL A 152 15.95 -42.12 -4.90
N THR A 153 15.41 -42.34 -6.11
CA THR A 153 14.98 -41.26 -7.01
C THR A 153 13.88 -40.40 -6.38
N THR A 154 12.89 -41.04 -5.74
CA THR A 154 11.82 -40.35 -5.01
C THR A 154 12.38 -39.49 -3.86
N ALA A 155 13.30 -40.05 -3.06
CA ALA A 155 13.95 -39.34 -1.96
C ALA A 155 14.77 -38.12 -2.45
N ALA A 156 15.50 -38.26 -3.56
CA ALA A 156 16.25 -37.18 -4.17
C ALA A 156 15.32 -36.05 -4.64
N ARG A 157 14.20 -36.38 -5.28
CA ARG A 157 13.18 -35.41 -5.72
C ARG A 157 12.55 -34.64 -4.55
N ILE A 158 12.23 -35.34 -3.45
CA ILE A 158 11.71 -34.72 -2.22
C ILE A 158 12.74 -33.77 -1.62
N THR A 159 13.99 -34.19 -1.53
CA THR A 159 15.09 -33.37 -1.00
C THR A 159 15.29 -32.10 -1.83
N ALA A 160 15.30 -32.22 -3.17
CA ALA A 160 15.42 -31.09 -4.07
C ALA A 160 14.25 -30.09 -3.92
N LYS A 161 13.01 -30.59 -3.90
CA LYS A 161 11.81 -29.75 -3.68
C LYS A 161 11.84 -29.05 -2.32
N ALA A 162 12.23 -29.77 -1.27
CA ALA A 162 12.35 -29.20 0.07
C ALA A 162 13.40 -28.08 0.13
N ALA A 163 14.53 -28.25 -0.56
CA ALA A 163 15.57 -27.22 -0.64
C ALA A 163 15.08 -25.95 -1.36
N VAL A 164 14.40 -26.11 -2.51
CA VAL A 164 13.81 -24.98 -3.25
C VAL A 164 12.77 -24.24 -2.40
N TYR A 165 11.86 -24.96 -1.76
CA TYR A 165 10.87 -24.35 -0.87
C TYR A 165 11.52 -23.62 0.30
N ALA A 166 12.50 -24.24 0.97
CA ALA A 166 13.19 -23.65 2.12
C ALA A 166 13.92 -22.36 1.73
N ALA A 167 14.57 -22.32 0.57
CA ALA A 167 15.22 -21.10 0.06
C ALA A 167 14.20 -19.98 -0.20
N ALA A 168 13.10 -20.28 -0.88
CA ALA A 168 12.04 -19.31 -1.18
C ALA A 168 11.35 -18.78 0.10
N ALA A 169 10.94 -19.69 0.99
CA ALA A 169 10.33 -19.31 2.27
C ALA A 169 11.30 -18.51 3.15
N GLY A 170 12.58 -18.88 3.17
CA GLY A 170 13.63 -18.16 3.87
C GLY A 170 13.79 -16.72 3.37
N ALA A 171 13.76 -16.51 2.05
CA ALA A 171 13.82 -15.17 1.46
C ALA A 171 12.61 -14.30 1.86
N ILE A 172 11.39 -14.87 1.82
CA ILE A 172 10.15 -14.18 2.23
C ILE A 172 10.22 -13.78 3.71
N ILE A 173 10.58 -14.71 4.59
CA ILE A 173 10.68 -14.47 6.03
C ILE A 173 11.79 -13.45 6.33
N GLY A 174 12.93 -13.56 5.65
CA GLY A 174 14.04 -12.61 5.77
C GLY A 174 13.63 -11.20 5.37
N ARG A 175 12.96 -11.05 4.23
CA ARG A 175 12.42 -9.76 3.76
C ARG A 175 11.44 -9.15 4.75
N ARG A 176 10.50 -9.95 5.28
CA ARG A 176 9.55 -9.49 6.31
C ARG A 176 10.30 -8.92 7.51
N ARG A 177 11.26 -9.66 8.06
CA ARG A 177 12.05 -9.22 9.23
C ARG A 177 12.86 -7.95 8.94
N ALA A 178 13.45 -7.84 7.76
CA ALA A 178 14.19 -6.65 7.36
C ALA A 178 13.29 -5.41 7.29
N LEU A 179 12.12 -5.53 6.65
CA LEU A 179 11.14 -4.44 6.58
C LEU A 179 10.55 -4.09 7.95
N GLU A 180 10.24 -5.08 8.79
CA GLU A 180 9.80 -4.85 10.17
C GLU A 180 10.88 -4.09 10.97
N SER A 181 12.15 -4.47 10.82
CA SER A 181 13.26 -3.77 11.48
C SER A 181 13.42 -2.33 10.98
N GLN A 182 13.35 -2.09 9.67
CA GLN A 182 13.40 -0.75 9.09
C GLN A 182 12.22 0.11 9.56
N ALA A 183 11.01 -0.44 9.62
CA ALA A 183 9.83 0.27 10.11
C ALA A 183 9.97 0.65 11.59
N GLN A 184 10.61 -0.20 12.41
CA GLN A 184 10.87 0.13 13.80
C GLN A 184 11.93 1.22 13.98
N ALA A 185 12.94 1.27 13.10
CA ALA A 185 14.00 2.26 13.11
C ALA A 185 13.56 3.63 12.53
N ALA A 186 12.54 3.66 11.66
CA ALA A 186 12.08 4.88 11.01
C ALA A 186 11.49 5.90 12.01
N THR A 187 11.95 7.14 11.91
CA THR A 187 11.56 8.26 12.80
C THR A 187 10.62 9.26 12.15
N THR A 188 10.28 9.09 10.87
CA THR A 188 9.40 10.00 10.11
C THR A 188 8.33 9.22 9.33
N ALA A 189 7.18 9.86 9.10
CA ALA A 189 6.12 9.29 8.28
C ALA A 189 6.56 9.10 6.82
N ALA A 190 7.37 10.01 6.28
CA ALA A 190 7.96 9.89 4.96
C ALA A 190 8.86 8.65 4.82
N ALA A 191 9.72 8.37 5.80
CA ALA A 191 10.57 7.18 5.79
C ALA A 191 9.73 5.89 5.86
N LEU A 192 8.67 5.87 6.67
CA LEU A 192 7.72 4.76 6.72
C LEU A 192 6.96 4.60 5.40
N ALA A 193 6.62 5.70 4.73
CA ALA A 193 5.90 5.65 3.46
C ALA A 193 6.73 5.04 2.31
N ALA A 194 8.06 5.09 2.41
CA ALA A 194 8.95 4.42 1.47
C ALA A 194 9.03 2.89 1.69
N LEU A 195 8.52 2.41 2.83
CA LEU A 195 8.45 0.97 3.12
C LEU A 195 7.12 0.39 2.66
N GLY A 196 7.20 -0.82 2.10
CA GLY A 196 6.02 -1.58 1.70
C GLY A 196 6.37 -2.99 1.27
N TRP A 197 5.35 -3.85 1.25
CA TRP A 197 5.46 -5.17 0.66
C TRP A 197 5.18 -5.08 -0.85
N SER A 198 6.16 -4.59 -1.62
CA SER A 198 6.07 -4.60 -3.08
C SER A 198 6.66 -5.89 -3.65
N ASP A 199 6.03 -6.47 -4.66
CA ASP A 199 6.70 -7.51 -5.46
C ASP A 199 7.90 -6.84 -6.15
N ALA A 200 9.10 -7.34 -5.87
CA ALA A 200 10.29 -7.00 -6.64
C ALA A 200 10.43 -8.05 -7.73
#